data_AF-A0A536ZVL8-F1
#
_entry.id   AF-A0A536ZVL8-F1
#
_cell.length_a   1.000
_cell.length_b   1.000
_cell.length_c   1.000
_cell.angle_alpha   90.00
_cell.angle_beta   90.00
_cell.angle_gamma   90.00
#
_symmetry.space_group_name_H-M   'P 1'
#
loop_
_entity.id
_entity.type
_entity.pdbx_description
1 polymer ?
#
loop_
_entity_poly.entity_id
_entity_poly.type
_entity_poly.pdbx_seq_one_letter_code
_entity_poly.pdbx_strand_id
1 'polypeptide(L)' 'KGKVRRWLARVDDVLAYCEAPRHAGGSGAVVVLLRGK' A
#
# COMPACT_ATOMS: atom_id res chain seq x y z
N LYS A 1 3.77 10.04 5.74
CA LYS A 1 2.93 9.19 4.85
C LYS A 1 3.29 9.28 3.36
N GLY A 2 3.63 10.46 2.80
CA GLY A 2 3.89 10.62 1.36
C GLY A 2 5.09 9.85 0.77
N LYS A 3 6.16 9.62 1.56
CA LYS A 3 7.33 8.85 1.11
C LYS A 3 6.98 7.38 0.78
N VAL A 4 6.18 6.74 1.63
CA VAL A 4 5.73 5.35 1.43
C VAL A 4 4.87 5.23 0.18
N ARG A 5 3.91 6.15 -0.01
CA ARG A 5 3.07 6.19 -1.23
C ARG A 5 3.90 6.36 -2.51
N ARG A 6 4.89 7.25 -2.47
CA ARG A 6 5.82 7.48 -3.60
C ARG A 6 6.73 6.28 -3.87
N TRP A 7 7.15 5.58 -2.81
CA TRP A 7 7.96 4.37 -2.93
C TRP A 7 7.13 3.21 -3.51
N LEU A 8 5.91 2.97 -3.02
CA LEU A 8 5.01 1.93 -3.54
C LEU A 8 4.68 2.12 -5.02
N ALA A 9 4.54 3.36 -5.49
CA ALA A 9 4.32 3.67 -6.90
C ALA A 9 5.52 3.32 -7.82
N ARG A 10 6.69 3.00 -7.24
CA ARG A 10 7.92 2.63 -7.99
C ARG A 10 8.24 1.14 -7.89
N VAL A 11 7.46 0.36 -7.16
CA VAL A 11 7.68 -1.09 -7.05
C VAL A 11 6.89 -1.76 -8.17
N ASP A 12 7.60 -2.37 -9.12
CA ASP A 12 6.98 -2.96 -10.32
C ASP A 12 5.93 -4.04 -10.02
N ASP A 13 6.09 -4.76 -8.90
CA ASP A 13 5.15 -5.80 -8.47
C ASP A 13 3.91 -5.24 -7.75
N VAL A 14 3.85 -3.93 -7.46
CA VAL A 14 2.69 -3.31 -6.80
C VAL A 14 1.68 -2.86 -7.86
N LEU A 15 0.50 -3.48 -7.83
CA LEU A 15 -0.59 -3.15 -8.74
C LEU A 15 -1.48 -2.03 -8.20
N ALA A 16 -1.75 -2.03 -6.89
CA ALA A 16 -2.57 -1.02 -6.22
C ALA A 16 -2.27 -0.96 -4.72
N TYR A 17 -2.63 0.13 -4.07
CA TYR A 17 -2.60 0.24 -2.61
C TYR A 17 -3.68 1.19 -2.08
N CYS A 18 -4.18 0.92 -0.87
CA CYS A 18 -5.15 1.77 -0.17
C CYS A 18 -4.86 1.82 1.34
N GLU A 19 -5.54 2.70 2.08
CA GLU A 19 -5.41 2.74 3.54
C GLU A 19 -6.06 1.50 4.15
N ALA A 20 -5.47 0.98 5.24
CA ALA A 20 -6.03 -0.17 5.92
C ALA A 20 -7.36 0.20 6.61
N PRO A 21 -8.29 -0.76 6.77
CA PRO A 21 -9.48 -0.54 7.56
C PRO A 21 -9.13 -0.21 9.03
N ARG A 22 -10.04 0.47 9.74
CA ARG A 22 -9.78 1.02 11.08
C ARG A 22 -9.32 -0.02 12.10
N HIS A 23 -9.84 -1.24 12.03
CA HIS A 23 -9.45 -2.34 12.92
C HIS A 23 -8.10 -2.98 12.57
N ALA A 24 -7.54 -2.69 11.39
CA ALA A 24 -6.26 -3.23 10.89
C ALA A 24 -5.16 -2.15 10.83
N GLY A 25 -5.29 -1.07 11.62
CA GLY A 25 -4.30 0.01 11.70
C GLY A 25 -4.71 1.31 11.02
N GLY A 26 -5.84 1.37 10.33
CA GLY A 26 -6.43 2.61 9.82
C GLY A 26 -5.45 3.43 8.98
N SER A 27 -5.39 4.73 9.25
CA SER A 27 -4.49 5.66 8.56
C SER A 27 -3.01 5.43 8.88
N GLY A 28 -2.65 4.55 9.81
CA GLY A 28 -1.26 4.16 10.11
C GLY A 28 -0.72 3.04 9.22
N ALA A 29 -1.59 2.30 8.52
CA ALA A 29 -1.22 1.17 7.69
C ALA A 29 -1.82 1.29 6.27
N VAL A 30 -1.25 0.52 5.34
CA VAL A 30 -1.74 0.42 3.96
C VAL A 30 -1.81 -1.04 3.53
N VAL A 31 -2.85 -1.38 2.78
CA VAL A 31 -2.99 -2.67 2.11
C VAL A 31 -2.45 -2.52 0.69
N VAL A 32 -1.64 -3.47 0.25
CA VAL A 32 -0.97 -3.45 -1.05
C VAL A 32 -1.37 -4.70 -1.83
N LEU A 33 -1.84 -4.51 -3.05
CA LEU A 33 -2.11 -5.58 -4.00
C LEU A 33 -0.83 -5.84 -4.82
N LEU A 34 -0.30 -7.04 -4.71
CA LEU A 34 0.89 -7.47 -5.44
C LEU A 34 0.50 -8.30 -6.67
N ARG A 35 1.34 -8.23 -7.70
CA ARG A 35 1.26 -9.11 -8.86
C ARG A 35 1.55 -10.55 -8.42
N GLY A 36 0.62 -11.46 -8.72
CA GLY A 36 0.84 -12.90 -8.55
C GLY A 36 1.84 -13.43 -9.57
N LYS A 37 2.51 -14.54 -9.22
CA LYS A 37 3.37 -15.29 -10.13
C LYS A 37 2.55 -16.11 -11.12
#